data_AF-A0A3P3ZD20-F1
#
_entry.id   AF-A0A3P3ZD20-F1
#
_cell.length_a   1.000
_cell.length_b   1.000
_cell.length_c   1.000
_cell.angle_alpha   90.00
_cell.angle_beta   90.00
_cell.angle_gamma   90.00
#
_symmetry.space_group_name_H-M   'P 1'
#
loop_
_entity.id
_entity.type
_entity.pdbx_description
1 polymer ?
#
loop_
_entity_poly.entity_id
_entity_poly.type
_entity_poly.pdbx_seq_one_letter_code
_entity_poly.pdbx_strand_id
1 'polypeptide(L)'
;MHYTGVGVEDVKARFNEKLRLSASLQRRKSEEVEWSLFWEALNKGDGKMISDALSGASVSGTTQQIGMAEACAVLLKGAGKEWHTRLVDDLPFSTVSRCSLLHAALAEKRPDVAAEMLSHARVTRSDLNSLWPLIAQCTWEEVLRMISLCPKNAVPYNKALPFILKDGCSLQTLSEHLEHARVLGDADVVSPLLAYAVEMGDWSYVERCVGHLVDIGKIASSARDAFGHLCKLHGPKRVCQRLLEHHVELSDMTIEDLESLRF
;
A
#
# COMPACT_ATOMS: atom_id res chain seq x y z
N MET A 1 -38.14 0.95 -10.19
CA MET A 1 -38.51 1.92 -9.13
C MET A 1 -37.23 2.50 -8.55
N HIS A 2 -37.14 3.83 -8.51
CA HIS A 2 -35.96 4.59 -8.11
C HIS A 2 -35.69 4.48 -6.60
N TYR A 3 -34.49 4.05 -6.22
CA TYR A 3 -34.04 4.08 -4.83
C TYR A 3 -32.62 4.64 -4.75
N THR A 4 -32.48 5.77 -4.06
CA THR A 4 -31.22 6.43 -3.69
C THR A 4 -31.14 6.63 -2.16
N GLY A 5 -31.95 5.89 -1.39
CA GLY A 5 -32.35 6.25 -0.03
C GLY A 5 -31.85 5.31 1.07
N VAL A 6 -30.55 5.14 1.20
CA VAL A 6 -29.95 4.62 2.45
C VAL A 6 -28.88 5.62 2.88
N GLY A 7 -29.12 6.35 3.97
CA GLY A 7 -28.09 7.15 4.62
C GLY A 7 -27.03 6.24 5.24
N VAL A 8 -25.78 6.71 5.37
CA VAL A 8 -24.71 5.97 6.07
C VAL A 8 -25.18 5.53 7.48
N GLU A 9 -25.98 6.37 8.13
CA GLU A 9 -26.65 6.12 9.41
C GLU A 9 -27.63 4.92 9.38
N ASP A 10 -28.35 4.72 8.26
CA ASP A 10 -29.31 3.61 8.10
C ASP A 10 -28.60 2.27 7.92
N VAL A 11 -27.46 2.27 7.20
CA VAL A 11 -26.57 1.10 7.10
C VAL A 11 -26.07 0.75 8.49
N LYS A 12 -25.56 1.73 9.24
CA LYS A 12 -25.01 1.55 10.58
C LYS A 12 -26.03 0.97 11.56
N ALA A 13 -27.25 1.49 11.62
CA ALA A 13 -28.27 1.00 12.55
C ALA A 13 -28.71 -0.43 12.24
N ARG A 14 -29.05 -0.72 10.97
CA ARG A 14 -29.55 -2.03 10.54
C ARG A 14 -28.46 -3.11 10.54
N PHE A 15 -27.24 -2.73 10.21
CA PHE A 15 -26.10 -3.63 10.21
C PHE A 15 -25.66 -3.99 11.64
N ASN A 16 -25.62 -3.02 12.57
CA ASN A 16 -25.31 -3.28 13.98
C ASN A 16 -26.32 -4.21 14.65
N GLU A 17 -27.62 -4.03 14.38
CA GLU A 17 -28.67 -4.86 14.98
C GLU A 17 -28.56 -6.32 14.49
N LYS A 18 -28.32 -6.52 13.19
CA LYS A 18 -28.17 -7.87 12.60
C LYS A 18 -26.85 -8.55 12.97
N LEU A 19 -25.74 -7.82 13.04
CA LEU A 19 -24.44 -8.35 13.46
C LEU A 19 -24.45 -8.83 14.91
N ARG A 20 -25.13 -8.10 15.79
CA ARG A 20 -25.28 -8.49 17.20
C ARG A 20 -26.07 -9.79 17.34
N LEU A 21 -27.03 -10.03 16.46
CA LEU A 21 -27.80 -11.27 16.41
C LEU A 21 -26.99 -12.44 15.80
N SER A 22 -26.21 -12.20 14.73
CA SER A 22 -25.41 -13.24 14.07
C SER A 22 -24.15 -13.63 14.85
N ALA A 23 -23.53 -12.72 15.62
CA ALA A 23 -22.37 -13.04 16.46
C ALA A 23 -22.66 -14.09 17.55
N SER A 24 -23.93 -14.29 17.92
CA SER A 24 -24.35 -15.35 18.86
C SER A 24 -24.41 -16.74 18.24
N LEU A 25 -24.33 -16.86 16.91
CA LEU A 25 -24.53 -18.09 16.16
C LEU A 25 -23.65 -18.09 14.90
N GLN A 26 -22.39 -18.51 14.98
CA GLN A 26 -21.74 -19.43 14.01
C GLN A 26 -20.20 -19.50 14.10
N ARG A 27 -19.70 -20.73 14.25
CA ARG A 27 -18.50 -21.21 13.56
C ARG A 27 -18.96 -21.77 12.21
N ARG A 28 -18.71 -21.10 11.08
CA ARG A 28 -18.90 -21.68 9.73
C ARG A 28 -17.78 -21.25 8.77
N LYS A 29 -17.41 -22.16 7.87
CA LYS A 29 -16.64 -21.83 6.65
C LYS A 29 -17.49 -20.84 5.86
N SER A 30 -16.94 -19.67 5.58
CA SER A 30 -17.61 -18.65 4.79
C SER A 30 -17.65 -19.11 3.32
N GLU A 31 -18.85 -19.13 2.75
CA GLU A 31 -19.07 -19.40 1.33
C GLU A 31 -18.72 -18.17 0.49
N GLU A 32 -18.13 -18.36 -0.68
CA GLU A 32 -17.82 -17.26 -1.60
C GLU A 32 -19.14 -16.60 -2.04
N VAL A 33 -19.28 -15.30 -1.80
CA VAL A 33 -20.45 -14.52 -2.20
C VAL A 33 -20.22 -13.90 -3.57
N GLU A 34 -21.23 -14.01 -4.44
CA GLU A 34 -21.22 -13.41 -5.78
C GLU A 34 -21.10 -11.88 -5.71
N TRP A 35 -20.31 -11.32 -6.62
CA TRP A 35 -20.02 -9.88 -6.69
C TRP A 35 -21.29 -9.03 -6.87
N SER A 36 -22.16 -9.41 -7.81
CA SER A 36 -23.42 -8.71 -8.11
C SER A 36 -24.34 -8.66 -6.88
N LEU A 37 -24.50 -9.81 -6.20
CA LEU A 37 -25.38 -9.99 -5.06
C LEU A 37 -24.90 -9.18 -3.85
N PHE A 38 -23.60 -9.01 -3.68
CA PHE A 38 -23.06 -8.16 -2.61
C PHE A 38 -23.47 -6.69 -2.78
N TRP A 39 -23.32 -6.12 -3.98
CA TRP A 39 -23.71 -4.73 -4.23
C TRP A 39 -25.21 -4.53 -4.15
N GLU A 40 -26.00 -5.52 -4.60
CA GLU A 40 -27.44 -5.49 -4.43
C GLU A 40 -27.87 -5.57 -2.97
N ALA A 41 -27.23 -6.45 -2.18
CA ALA A 41 -27.43 -6.55 -0.73
C ALA A 41 -27.08 -5.24 -0.03
N LEU A 42 -25.98 -4.59 -0.41
CA LEU A 42 -25.57 -3.29 0.11
C LEU A 42 -26.62 -2.21 -0.21
N ASN A 43 -27.13 -2.18 -1.44
CA ASN A 43 -28.16 -1.24 -1.87
C ASN A 43 -29.52 -1.46 -1.14
N LYS A 44 -29.85 -2.71 -0.80
CA LYS A 44 -31.07 -3.06 -0.06
C LYS A 44 -30.90 -3.01 1.47
N GLY A 45 -29.68 -2.85 1.97
CA GLY A 45 -29.36 -2.92 3.40
C GLY A 45 -29.50 -4.33 3.99
N ASP A 46 -29.24 -5.38 3.22
CA ASP A 46 -29.25 -6.75 3.74
C ASP A 46 -27.97 -7.10 4.51
N GLY A 47 -27.95 -6.70 5.78
CA GLY A 47 -26.79 -6.89 6.66
C GLY A 47 -26.30 -8.33 6.82
N LYS A 48 -27.15 -9.35 6.63
CA LYS A 48 -26.69 -10.75 6.73
C LYS A 48 -25.77 -11.09 5.56
N MET A 49 -26.23 -10.84 4.34
CA MET A 49 -25.46 -11.11 3.13
C MET A 49 -24.18 -10.28 3.05
N ILE A 50 -24.22 -9.02 3.50
CA ILE A 50 -23.04 -8.16 3.61
C ILE A 50 -22.02 -8.77 4.58
N SER A 51 -22.45 -9.18 5.78
CA SER A 51 -21.56 -9.78 6.78
C SER A 51 -20.98 -11.11 6.31
N ASP A 52 -21.78 -11.95 5.65
CA ASP A 52 -21.34 -13.22 5.08
C ASP A 52 -20.26 -12.99 4.00
N ALA A 53 -20.48 -12.02 3.09
CA ALA A 53 -19.53 -11.66 2.03
C ALA A 53 -18.21 -11.10 2.60
N LEU A 54 -18.28 -10.19 3.57
CA LEU A 54 -17.10 -9.58 4.18
C LEU A 54 -16.30 -10.59 5.02
N SER A 55 -16.99 -11.49 5.71
CA SER A 55 -16.34 -12.62 6.40
C SER A 55 -15.57 -13.50 5.40
N GLY A 56 -16.16 -13.78 4.23
CA GLY A 56 -15.54 -14.56 3.15
C GLY A 56 -14.36 -13.86 2.51
N ALA A 57 -14.44 -12.53 2.40
CA ALA A 57 -13.35 -11.66 1.99
C ALA A 57 -12.22 -11.52 3.05
N SER A 58 -12.26 -12.31 4.13
CA SER A 58 -11.30 -12.30 5.24
C SER A 58 -11.31 -11.00 6.07
N VAL A 59 -12.44 -10.28 6.09
CA VAL A 59 -12.71 -9.16 7.01
C VAL A 59 -13.52 -9.73 8.17
N SER A 60 -12.85 -10.27 9.19
CA SER A 60 -13.49 -11.13 10.20
C SER A 60 -13.97 -10.41 11.46
N GLY A 61 -13.49 -9.21 11.75
CA GLY A 61 -13.91 -8.46 12.93
C GLY A 61 -15.14 -7.58 12.66
N THR A 62 -16.07 -7.54 13.61
CA THR A 62 -17.34 -6.80 13.48
C THR A 62 -17.13 -5.32 13.14
N THR A 63 -16.21 -4.64 13.83
CA THR A 63 -15.89 -3.24 13.57
C THR A 63 -15.30 -3.04 12.18
N GLN A 64 -14.42 -3.94 11.74
CA GLN A 64 -13.83 -3.90 10.41
C GLN A 64 -14.87 -4.17 9.32
N GLN A 65 -15.81 -5.10 9.56
CA GLN A 65 -16.92 -5.33 8.64
C GLN A 65 -17.82 -4.10 8.51
N ILE A 66 -18.10 -3.41 9.62
CA ILE A 66 -18.88 -2.16 9.62
C ILE A 66 -18.15 -1.10 8.79
N GLY A 67 -16.89 -0.81 9.10
CA GLY A 67 -16.11 0.19 8.39
C GLY A 67 -15.94 -0.13 6.91
N MET A 68 -15.70 -1.40 6.57
CA MET A 68 -15.63 -1.86 5.18
C MET A 68 -16.98 -1.70 4.45
N ALA A 69 -18.10 -2.05 5.09
CA ALA A 69 -19.43 -1.88 4.52
C ALA A 69 -19.77 -0.39 4.32
N GLU A 70 -19.40 0.48 5.26
CA GLU A 70 -19.57 1.93 5.16
C GLU A 70 -18.75 2.51 3.99
N ALA A 71 -17.49 2.09 3.84
CA ALA A 71 -16.66 2.47 2.71
C ALA A 71 -17.28 2.02 1.37
N CYS A 72 -17.77 0.78 1.28
CA CYS A 72 -18.49 0.30 0.10
C CYS A 72 -19.77 1.11 -0.15
N ALA A 73 -20.50 1.49 0.89
CA ALA A 73 -21.72 2.28 0.75
C ALA A 73 -21.42 3.69 0.20
N VAL A 74 -20.26 4.27 0.53
CA VAL A 74 -19.78 5.52 -0.07
C VAL A 74 -19.52 5.36 -1.57
N LEU A 75 -18.94 4.24 -2.02
CA LEU A 75 -18.78 3.95 -3.46
C LEU A 75 -20.14 3.81 -4.14
N LEU A 76 -21.03 3.00 -3.57
CA LEU A 76 -22.38 2.79 -4.09
C LEU A 76 -23.14 4.11 -4.24
N LYS A 77 -23.08 4.96 -3.22
CA LYS A 77 -23.69 6.30 -3.25
C LYS A 77 -23.06 7.19 -4.31
N GLY A 78 -21.73 7.15 -4.47
CA GLY A 78 -21.01 7.90 -5.49
C GLY A 78 -21.35 7.47 -6.92
N ALA A 79 -21.56 6.17 -7.15
CA ALA A 79 -21.95 5.62 -8.44
C ALA A 79 -23.41 5.94 -8.81
N GLY A 80 -24.27 6.19 -7.82
CA GLY A 80 -25.61 6.72 -8.02
C GLY A 80 -26.51 5.77 -8.81
N LYS A 81 -27.24 6.26 -9.82
CA LYS A 81 -28.17 5.43 -10.61
C LYS A 81 -27.47 4.41 -11.51
N GLU A 82 -26.21 4.63 -11.83
CA GLU A 82 -25.40 3.79 -12.71
C GLU A 82 -24.54 2.79 -11.92
N TRP A 83 -24.84 2.59 -10.63
CA TRP A 83 -24.03 1.73 -9.78
C TRP A 83 -23.90 0.30 -10.30
N HIS A 84 -24.95 -0.26 -10.93
CA HIS A 84 -24.89 -1.61 -11.47
C HIS A 84 -23.86 -1.69 -12.59
N THR A 85 -23.89 -0.75 -13.53
CA THR A 85 -22.91 -0.73 -14.63
C THR A 85 -21.50 -0.51 -14.11
N ARG A 86 -21.30 0.53 -13.30
CA ARG A 86 -19.96 0.96 -12.86
C ARG A 86 -19.30 0.04 -11.84
N LEU A 87 -20.08 -0.56 -10.94
CA LEU A 87 -19.57 -1.42 -9.86
C LEU A 87 -19.74 -2.91 -10.14
N VAL A 88 -20.62 -3.32 -11.06
CA VAL A 88 -20.87 -4.74 -11.38
C VAL A 88 -20.43 -5.06 -12.81
N ASP A 89 -20.98 -4.40 -13.81
CA ASP A 89 -20.81 -4.81 -15.22
C ASP A 89 -19.40 -4.47 -15.77
N ASP A 90 -18.86 -3.31 -15.40
CA ASP A 90 -17.55 -2.83 -15.86
C ASP A 90 -16.37 -3.53 -15.16
N LEU A 91 -16.63 -4.27 -14.07
CA LEU A 91 -15.61 -4.94 -13.26
C LEU A 91 -15.67 -6.47 -13.44
N PRO A 92 -14.54 -7.14 -13.75
CA PRO A 92 -14.55 -8.56 -14.12
C PRO A 92 -14.51 -9.50 -12.90
N PHE A 93 -15.33 -9.24 -11.87
CA PHE A 93 -15.32 -10.03 -10.64
C PHE A 93 -16.54 -10.94 -10.56
N SER A 94 -16.28 -12.22 -10.33
CA SER A 94 -17.33 -13.20 -10.01
C SER A 94 -17.68 -13.19 -8.52
N THR A 95 -16.71 -12.99 -7.64
CA THR A 95 -16.88 -13.08 -6.18
C THR A 95 -16.28 -11.90 -5.42
N VAL A 96 -16.78 -11.70 -4.20
CA VAL A 96 -16.27 -10.68 -3.29
C VAL A 96 -15.00 -11.15 -2.62
N SER A 97 -13.96 -10.32 -2.72
CA SER A 97 -12.71 -10.45 -2.00
C SER A 97 -12.23 -9.06 -1.57
N ARG A 98 -11.34 -8.98 -0.59
CA ARG A 98 -10.74 -7.69 -0.20
C ARG A 98 -10.06 -6.98 -1.39
N CYS A 99 -9.47 -7.75 -2.31
CA CYS A 99 -8.80 -7.18 -3.49
C CYS A 99 -9.80 -6.65 -4.50
N SER A 100 -10.93 -7.34 -4.74
CA SER A 100 -11.95 -6.84 -5.67
C SER A 100 -12.64 -5.59 -5.14
N LEU A 101 -12.87 -5.50 -3.82
CA LEU A 101 -13.40 -4.28 -3.18
C LEU A 101 -12.43 -3.09 -3.33
N LEU A 102 -11.14 -3.29 -3.04
CA LEU A 102 -10.11 -2.25 -3.22
C LEU A 102 -9.95 -1.86 -4.69
N HIS A 103 -10.00 -2.82 -5.61
CA HIS A 103 -9.94 -2.56 -7.04
C HIS A 103 -11.11 -1.68 -7.47
N ALA A 104 -12.34 -1.98 -7.03
CA ALA A 104 -13.51 -1.17 -7.35
C ALA A 104 -13.34 0.29 -6.88
N ALA A 105 -12.82 0.51 -5.67
CA ALA A 105 -12.54 1.85 -5.16
C ALA A 105 -11.54 2.61 -6.03
N LEU A 106 -10.45 1.95 -6.42
CA LEU A 106 -9.40 2.57 -7.24
C LEU A 106 -9.85 2.81 -8.69
N ALA A 107 -10.60 1.88 -9.30
CA ALA A 107 -11.16 2.02 -10.64
C ALA A 107 -12.16 3.19 -10.71
N GLU A 108 -12.92 3.40 -9.65
CA GLU A 108 -13.83 4.56 -9.48
C GLU A 108 -13.10 5.87 -9.15
N LYS A 109 -11.77 5.88 -9.14
CA LYS A 109 -10.93 7.04 -8.78
C LYS A 109 -11.27 7.61 -7.40
N ARG A 110 -11.51 6.71 -6.43
CA ARG A 110 -11.80 7.03 -5.03
C ARG A 110 -10.68 6.52 -4.10
N PRO A 111 -9.48 7.13 -4.16
CA PRO A 111 -8.35 6.75 -3.29
C PRO A 111 -8.59 7.09 -1.82
N ASP A 112 -9.54 8.00 -1.53
CA ASP A 112 -10.05 8.25 -0.18
C ASP A 112 -10.76 7.01 0.39
N VAL A 113 -11.64 6.40 -0.43
CA VAL A 113 -12.36 5.20 -0.02
C VAL A 113 -11.45 3.98 0.01
N ALA A 114 -10.52 3.86 -0.94
CA ALA A 114 -9.52 2.79 -0.92
C ALA A 114 -8.66 2.85 0.36
N ALA A 115 -8.25 4.04 0.80
CA ALA A 115 -7.55 4.23 2.06
C ALA A 115 -8.40 3.78 3.26
N GLU A 116 -9.68 4.19 3.32
CA GLU A 116 -10.60 3.74 4.36
C GLU A 116 -10.72 2.21 4.40
N MET A 117 -10.90 1.57 3.24
CA MET A 117 -10.96 0.10 3.13
C MET A 117 -9.67 -0.58 3.62
N LEU A 118 -8.49 -0.02 3.34
CA LEU A 118 -7.20 -0.53 3.83
C LEU A 118 -7.09 -0.46 5.35
N SER A 119 -7.73 0.51 6.01
CA SER A 119 -7.74 0.59 7.47
C SER A 119 -8.53 -0.57 8.13
N HIS A 120 -9.45 -1.18 7.38
CA HIS A 120 -10.31 -2.27 7.85
C HIS A 120 -9.90 -3.66 7.34
N ALA A 121 -8.97 -3.74 6.38
CA ALA A 121 -8.54 -5.00 5.78
C ALA A 121 -7.03 -5.17 5.81
N ARG A 122 -6.60 -6.35 6.26
CA ARG A 122 -5.18 -6.73 6.17
C ARG A 122 -4.88 -7.22 4.76
N VAL A 123 -4.14 -6.41 4.00
CA VAL A 123 -3.64 -6.77 2.67
C VAL A 123 -2.27 -7.43 2.72
N THR A 124 -1.97 -8.25 1.72
CA THR A 124 -0.66 -8.87 1.52
C THR A 124 0.16 -8.12 0.46
N ARG A 125 1.45 -8.43 0.36
CA ARG A 125 2.32 -7.92 -0.71
C ARG A 125 1.84 -8.33 -2.10
N SER A 126 1.26 -9.52 -2.25
CA SER A 126 0.67 -9.96 -3.52
C SER A 126 -0.53 -9.11 -3.89
N ASP A 127 -1.40 -8.83 -2.92
CA ASP A 127 -2.60 -8.01 -3.10
C ASP A 127 -2.20 -6.61 -3.61
N LEU A 128 -1.29 -5.93 -2.91
CA LEU A 128 -0.83 -4.60 -3.32
C LEU A 128 -0.09 -4.59 -4.66
N ASN A 129 0.69 -5.64 -4.98
CA ASN A 129 1.32 -5.75 -6.29
C ASN A 129 0.28 -5.88 -7.41
N SER A 130 -0.82 -6.62 -7.18
CA SER A 130 -1.90 -6.75 -8.17
C SER A 130 -2.67 -5.44 -8.37
N LEU A 131 -2.82 -4.64 -7.32
CA LEU A 131 -3.50 -3.33 -7.34
C LEU A 131 -2.59 -2.19 -7.82
N TRP A 132 -1.27 -2.41 -7.90
CA TRP A 132 -0.28 -1.39 -8.21
C TRP A 132 -0.57 -0.59 -9.50
N PRO A 133 -1.01 -1.20 -10.62
CA PRO A 133 -1.33 -0.45 -11.84
C PRO A 133 -2.42 0.60 -11.67
N LEU A 134 -3.33 0.41 -10.71
CA LEU A 134 -4.35 1.41 -10.36
C LEU A 134 -3.83 2.40 -9.31
N ILE A 135 -3.10 1.91 -8.30
CA ILE A 135 -2.47 2.76 -7.26
C ILE A 135 -1.52 3.79 -7.89
N ALA A 136 -0.75 3.41 -8.92
CA ALA A 136 0.19 4.27 -9.62
C ALA A 136 -0.49 5.36 -10.48
N GLN A 137 -1.83 5.40 -10.55
CA GLN A 137 -2.60 6.48 -11.18
C GLN A 137 -3.01 7.57 -10.17
N CYS A 138 -2.83 7.32 -8.87
CA CYS A 138 -3.08 8.27 -7.79
C CYS A 138 -1.90 9.23 -7.61
N THR A 139 -2.11 10.35 -6.90
CA THR A 139 -1.00 11.25 -6.55
C THR A 139 -0.08 10.62 -5.51
N TRP A 140 1.16 11.11 -5.40
CA TRP A 140 2.07 10.61 -4.37
C TRP A 140 1.51 10.75 -2.95
N GLU A 141 0.73 11.79 -2.62
CA GLU A 141 0.12 11.96 -1.30
C GLU A 141 -0.90 10.85 -1.01
N GLU A 142 -1.69 10.51 -2.02
CA GLU A 142 -2.70 9.45 -1.93
C GLU A 142 -2.04 8.08 -1.79
N VAL A 143 -0.99 7.81 -2.57
CA VAL A 143 -0.20 6.59 -2.45
C VAL A 143 0.45 6.51 -1.07
N LEU A 144 1.08 7.59 -0.60
CA LEU A 144 1.71 7.64 0.72
C LEU A 144 0.69 7.36 1.84
N ARG A 145 -0.50 7.96 1.76
CA ARG A 145 -1.60 7.69 2.69
C ARG A 145 -2.01 6.22 2.67
N MET A 146 -2.19 5.62 1.49
CA MET A 146 -2.59 4.20 1.37
C MET A 146 -1.52 3.24 1.92
N ILE A 147 -0.26 3.41 1.55
CA ILE A 147 0.81 2.51 2.04
C ILE A 147 1.04 2.65 3.55
N SER A 148 0.72 3.82 4.13
CA SER A 148 0.81 4.05 5.58
C SER A 148 -0.23 3.26 6.38
N LEU A 149 -1.34 2.89 5.74
CA LEU A 149 -2.39 2.06 6.34
C LEU A 149 -2.12 0.57 6.16
N CYS A 150 -1.12 0.21 5.38
CA CYS A 150 -0.77 -1.18 5.10
C CYS A 150 0.23 -1.73 6.15
N PRO A 151 0.22 -3.04 6.40
CA PRO A 151 1.31 -3.70 7.12
C PRO A 151 2.65 -3.45 6.42
N LYS A 152 3.70 -3.14 7.18
CA LYS A 152 5.05 -2.84 6.64
C LYS A 152 5.54 -3.87 5.63
N ASN A 153 5.37 -5.16 5.95
CA ASN A 153 5.80 -6.27 5.08
C ASN A 153 4.94 -6.43 3.81
N ALA A 154 3.74 -5.85 3.77
CA ALA A 154 2.88 -5.86 2.59
C ALA A 154 3.31 -4.82 1.56
N VAL A 155 3.87 -3.68 1.98
CA VAL A 155 4.19 -2.58 1.06
C VAL A 155 5.34 -2.98 0.13
N PRO A 156 5.19 -2.85 -1.21
CA PRO A 156 6.29 -2.99 -2.15
C PRO A 156 7.10 -1.69 -2.21
N TYR A 157 7.93 -1.44 -1.19
CA TYR A 157 8.70 -0.18 -1.06
C TYR A 157 9.60 0.13 -2.27
N ASN A 158 10.16 -0.91 -2.90
CA ASN A 158 10.93 -0.80 -4.14
C ASN A 158 10.14 -0.23 -5.33
N LYS A 159 8.81 -0.28 -5.32
CA LYS A 159 7.95 0.37 -6.31
C LYS A 159 7.38 1.68 -5.79
N ALA A 160 6.95 1.70 -4.53
CA ALA A 160 6.24 2.82 -3.95
C ALA A 160 7.12 4.04 -3.71
N LEU A 161 8.32 3.86 -3.15
CA LEU A 161 9.18 5.00 -2.84
C LEU A 161 9.69 5.68 -4.12
N PRO A 162 10.19 4.96 -5.15
CA PRO A 162 10.56 5.62 -6.40
C PRO A 162 9.40 6.34 -7.09
N PHE A 163 8.19 5.78 -7.03
CA PHE A 163 7.00 6.45 -7.55
C PHE A 163 6.73 7.78 -6.83
N ILE A 164 6.66 7.73 -5.50
CA ILE A 164 6.36 8.90 -4.66
C ILE A 164 7.41 10.01 -4.86
N LEU A 165 8.69 9.64 -4.94
CA LEU A 165 9.79 10.59 -5.15
C LEU A 165 9.75 11.22 -6.55
N LYS A 166 9.51 10.41 -7.59
CA LYS A 166 9.48 10.90 -8.99
C LYS A 166 8.26 11.75 -9.30
N ASP A 167 7.14 11.53 -8.62
CA ASP A 167 5.91 12.30 -8.78
C ASP A 167 5.99 13.69 -8.08
N GLY A 168 6.97 13.89 -7.20
CA GLY A 168 7.30 15.23 -6.66
C GLY A 168 7.44 15.31 -5.13
N CYS A 169 7.32 14.20 -4.40
CA CYS A 169 7.57 14.21 -2.97
C CYS A 169 9.05 14.49 -2.68
N SER A 170 9.31 15.42 -1.76
CA SER A 170 10.69 15.69 -1.35
C SER A 170 11.28 14.52 -0.57
N LEU A 171 12.57 14.24 -0.78
CA LEU A 171 13.28 13.18 -0.06
C LEU A 171 13.23 13.40 1.46
N GLN A 172 13.29 14.65 1.92
CA GLN A 172 13.18 15.00 3.34
C GLN A 172 11.80 14.61 3.90
N THR A 173 10.71 15.05 3.26
CA THR A 173 9.33 14.76 3.70
C THR A 173 9.09 13.25 3.77
N LEU A 174 9.53 12.51 2.75
CA LEU A 174 9.37 11.06 2.73
C LEU A 174 10.20 10.38 3.83
N SER A 175 11.43 10.83 4.07
CA SER A 175 12.30 10.28 5.10
C SER A 175 11.71 10.47 6.50
N GLU A 176 11.23 11.67 6.81
CA GLU A 176 10.56 11.98 8.07
C GLU A 176 9.35 11.05 8.26
N HIS A 177 8.52 10.89 7.24
CA HIS A 177 7.36 10.00 7.32
C HIS A 177 7.75 8.53 7.61
N LEU A 178 8.78 8.02 6.91
CA LEU A 178 9.26 6.65 7.08
C LEU A 178 9.95 6.43 8.45
N GLU A 179 10.58 7.46 9.00
CA GLU A 179 11.13 7.46 10.36
C GLU A 179 10.01 7.34 11.40
N HIS A 180 8.95 8.15 11.29
CA HIS A 180 7.78 8.06 12.16
C HIS A 180 7.09 6.68 12.06
N ALA A 181 7.03 6.12 10.85
CA ALA A 181 6.52 4.77 10.63
C ALA A 181 7.47 3.67 11.15
N ARG A 182 8.71 4.01 11.56
CA ARG A 182 9.75 3.09 12.02
C ARG A 182 10.06 2.00 11.01
N VAL A 183 10.17 2.36 9.73
CA VAL A 183 10.47 1.42 8.64
C VAL A 183 11.87 1.60 8.06
N LEU A 184 12.60 2.62 8.48
CA LEU A 184 13.99 2.82 8.07
C LEU A 184 14.94 1.72 8.56
N GLY A 185 14.54 0.88 9.51
CA GLY A 185 15.32 -0.31 9.90
C GLY A 185 15.41 -1.42 8.84
N ASP A 186 14.75 -1.24 7.68
CA ASP A 186 14.67 -2.22 6.60
C ASP A 186 15.46 -1.75 5.38
N ALA A 187 16.37 -2.57 4.88
CA ALA A 187 17.16 -2.27 3.68
C ALA A 187 16.28 -2.13 2.42
N ASP A 188 15.14 -2.81 2.35
CA ASP A 188 14.17 -2.69 1.26
C ASP A 188 13.55 -1.28 1.19
N VAL A 189 13.60 -0.53 2.29
CA VAL A 189 13.14 0.86 2.40
C VAL A 189 14.28 1.83 2.14
N VAL A 190 15.47 1.56 2.68
CA VAL A 190 16.62 2.47 2.56
C VAL A 190 17.22 2.46 1.17
N SER A 191 17.29 1.30 0.50
CA SER A 191 17.89 1.17 -0.84
C SER A 191 17.23 2.10 -1.88
N PRO A 192 15.88 2.13 -2.03
CA PRO A 192 15.24 3.06 -2.97
C PRO A 192 15.48 4.54 -2.67
N LEU A 193 15.56 4.93 -1.39
CA LEU A 193 15.86 6.32 -0.99
C LEU A 193 17.30 6.69 -1.35
N LEU A 194 18.22 5.76 -1.12
CA LEU A 194 19.64 5.92 -1.42
C LEU A 194 19.87 6.03 -2.94
N ALA A 195 19.22 5.18 -3.74
CA ALA A 195 19.27 5.25 -5.19
C ALA A 195 18.80 6.62 -5.71
N TYR A 196 17.67 7.11 -5.21
CA TYR A 196 17.16 8.42 -5.59
C TYR A 196 18.08 9.58 -5.15
N ALA A 197 18.67 9.49 -3.95
CA ALA A 197 19.64 10.48 -3.48
C ALA A 197 20.88 10.55 -4.39
N VAL A 198 21.35 9.42 -4.90
CA VAL A 198 22.43 9.36 -5.90
C VAL A 198 22.01 10.01 -7.21
N GLU A 199 20.80 9.73 -7.71
CA GLU A 199 20.25 10.35 -8.93
C GLU A 199 20.19 11.88 -8.81
N MET A 200 19.75 12.39 -7.66
CA MET A 200 19.64 13.82 -7.37
C MET A 200 20.97 14.48 -7.00
N GLY A 201 22.02 13.69 -6.74
CA GLY A 201 23.31 14.19 -6.28
C GLY A 201 23.31 14.74 -4.86
N ASP A 202 22.39 14.30 -4.00
CA ASP A 202 22.38 14.65 -2.57
C ASP A 202 23.39 13.77 -1.80
N TRP A 203 24.67 14.09 -1.96
CA TRP A 203 25.76 13.33 -1.36
C TRP A 203 25.74 13.35 0.18
N SER A 204 25.16 14.39 0.77
CA SER A 204 25.00 14.49 2.23
C SER A 204 23.99 13.46 2.76
N TYR A 205 22.92 13.24 2.01
CA TYR A 205 21.94 12.20 2.30
C TYR A 205 22.52 10.81 2.04
N VAL A 206 23.25 10.63 0.92
CA VAL A 206 23.96 9.38 0.61
C VAL A 206 24.89 8.96 1.77
N GLU A 207 25.72 9.87 2.28
CA GLU A 207 26.63 9.58 3.39
C GLU A 207 25.88 9.14 4.66
N ARG A 208 24.78 9.83 5.00
CA ARG A 208 23.93 9.47 6.15
C ARG A 208 23.29 8.09 5.97
N CYS A 209 22.73 7.80 4.80
CA CYS A 209 22.10 6.52 4.52
C CYS A 209 23.10 5.37 4.49
N VAL A 210 24.31 5.57 3.96
CA VAL A 210 25.38 4.57 4.03
C VAL A 210 25.78 4.29 5.47
N GLY A 211 25.86 5.31 6.33
CA GLY A 211 26.04 5.13 7.77
C GLY A 211 24.91 4.31 8.39
N HIS A 212 23.66 4.64 8.06
CA HIS A 212 22.48 3.92 8.54
C HIS A 212 22.43 2.46 8.09
N LEU A 213 22.92 2.14 6.88
CA LEU A 213 23.06 0.76 6.41
C LEU A 213 24.03 -0.06 7.28
N VAL A 214 25.06 0.56 7.85
CA VAL A 214 25.94 -0.06 8.85
C VAL A 214 25.18 -0.29 10.16
N ASP A 215 24.42 0.71 10.62
CA ASP A 215 23.68 0.64 11.88
C ASP A 215 22.63 -0.49 11.89
N ILE A 216 21.99 -0.75 10.75
CA ILE A 216 21.05 -1.88 10.58
C ILE A 216 21.74 -3.21 10.23
N GLY A 217 23.08 -3.22 10.18
CA GLY A 217 23.90 -4.42 9.91
C GLY A 217 23.82 -4.94 8.48
N LYS A 218 23.39 -4.10 7.53
CA LYS A 218 23.24 -4.49 6.13
C LYS A 218 24.57 -4.49 5.38
N ILE A 219 25.47 -3.56 5.70
CA ILE A 219 26.84 -3.50 5.17
C ILE A 219 27.86 -3.45 6.31
N ALA A 220 29.10 -3.85 6.05
CA ALA A 220 30.19 -3.79 7.02
C ALA A 220 30.69 -2.34 7.20
N SER A 221 31.14 -2.00 8.42
CA SER A 221 31.77 -0.70 8.70
C SER A 221 33.01 -0.45 7.82
N SER A 222 33.78 -1.51 7.54
CA SER A 222 34.94 -1.45 6.66
C SER A 222 34.56 -1.07 5.22
N ALA A 223 33.44 -1.60 4.69
CA ALA A 223 32.94 -1.23 3.37
C ALA A 223 32.53 0.25 3.34
N ARG A 224 31.83 0.73 4.38
CA ARG A 224 31.48 2.16 4.53
C ARG A 224 32.71 3.07 4.56
N ASP A 225 33.75 2.69 5.31
CA ASP A 225 34.97 3.49 5.43
C ASP A 225 35.77 3.50 4.11
N ALA A 226 35.86 2.34 3.43
CA ALA A 226 36.48 2.23 2.10
C ALA A 226 35.73 3.06 1.05
N PHE A 227 34.40 2.97 1.03
CA PHE A 227 33.55 3.81 0.18
C PHE A 227 33.80 5.31 0.43
N GLY A 228 33.83 5.72 1.70
CA GLY A 228 34.15 7.09 2.10
C GLY A 228 35.54 7.54 1.64
N HIS A 229 36.55 6.66 1.71
CA HIS A 229 37.90 6.95 1.23
C HIS A 229 37.94 7.14 -0.30
N LEU A 230 37.31 6.23 -1.06
CA LEU A 230 37.21 6.33 -2.51
C LEU A 230 36.45 7.61 -2.93
N CYS A 231 35.38 7.97 -2.22
CA CYS A 231 34.64 9.20 -2.47
C CYS A 231 35.49 10.46 -2.29
N LYS A 232 36.41 10.47 -1.30
CA LYS A 232 37.35 11.57 -1.10
C LYS A 232 38.41 11.66 -2.21
N LEU A 233 38.86 10.53 -2.75
CA LEU A 233 39.88 10.48 -3.80
C LEU A 233 39.33 10.80 -5.20
N HIS A 234 38.18 10.24 -5.54
CA HIS A 234 37.66 10.24 -6.91
C HIS A 234 36.36 11.04 -7.09
N GLY A 235 35.77 11.49 -5.99
CA GLY A 235 34.47 12.17 -5.95
C GLY A 235 33.30 11.17 -5.85
N PRO A 236 32.26 11.45 -5.04
CA PRO A 236 31.17 10.50 -4.77
C PRO A 236 30.38 10.13 -6.03
N LYS A 237 30.17 11.08 -6.95
CA LYS A 237 29.52 10.83 -8.23
C LYS A 237 30.22 9.74 -9.05
N ARG A 238 31.55 9.81 -9.16
CA ARG A 238 32.34 8.85 -9.94
C ARG A 238 32.33 7.47 -9.30
N VAL A 239 32.43 7.40 -7.97
CA VAL A 239 32.37 6.14 -7.21
C VAL A 239 31.02 5.47 -7.38
N CYS A 240 29.92 6.18 -7.15
CA CYS A 240 28.58 5.62 -7.32
C CYS A 240 28.32 5.18 -8.77
N GLN A 241 28.81 5.93 -9.76
CA GLN A 241 28.70 5.53 -11.16
C GLN A 241 29.46 4.23 -11.44
N ARG A 242 30.69 4.07 -10.93
CA ARG A 242 31.46 2.84 -11.13
C ARG A 242 30.82 1.63 -10.44
N LEU A 243 30.25 1.81 -9.24
CA LEU A 243 29.48 0.76 -8.58
C LEU A 243 28.29 0.29 -9.43
N LEU A 244 27.53 1.24 -10.00
CA LEU A 244 26.43 0.94 -10.90
C LEU A 244 26.88 0.22 -12.17
N GLU A 245 28.00 0.63 -12.77
CA GLU A 245 28.60 -0.05 -13.94
C GLU A 245 28.99 -1.51 -13.65
N HIS A 246 29.31 -1.82 -12.40
CA HIS A 246 29.60 -3.17 -11.90
C HIS A 246 28.37 -3.91 -11.36
N HIS A 247 27.16 -3.34 -11.49
CA HIS A 247 25.92 -3.89 -10.94
C HIS A 247 25.92 -4.07 -9.41
N VAL A 248 26.66 -3.22 -8.69
CA VAL A 248 26.71 -3.22 -7.23
C VAL A 248 25.80 -2.11 -6.69
N GLU A 249 24.76 -2.49 -5.94
CA GLU A 249 23.94 -1.55 -5.20
C GLU A 249 24.65 -1.10 -3.92
N LEU A 250 24.52 0.18 -3.55
CA LEU A 250 25.10 0.70 -2.31
C LEU A 250 24.56 -0.01 -1.05
N SER A 251 23.33 -0.53 -1.11
CA SER A 251 22.72 -1.32 -0.04
C SER A 251 23.34 -2.70 0.15
N ASP A 252 24.09 -3.21 -0.82
CA ASP A 252 24.67 -4.55 -0.79
C ASP A 252 26.20 -4.54 -0.97
N MET A 253 26.81 -3.35 -0.92
CA MET A 253 28.24 -3.21 -1.21
C MET A 253 29.13 -3.92 -0.18
N THR A 254 30.14 -4.61 -0.71
CA THR A 254 31.20 -5.27 0.07
C THR A 254 32.54 -4.56 -0.11
N ILE A 255 33.55 -4.97 0.68
CA ILE A 255 34.90 -4.42 0.51
C ILE A 255 35.53 -4.92 -0.79
N GLU A 256 35.25 -6.16 -1.17
CA GLU A 256 35.72 -6.77 -2.41
C GLU A 256 35.17 -6.04 -3.64
N ASP A 257 33.89 -5.64 -3.60
CA ASP A 257 33.28 -4.83 -4.66
C ASP A 257 34.03 -3.51 -4.84
N LEU A 258 34.33 -2.81 -3.74
CA LEU A 258 35.00 -1.52 -3.74
C LEU A 258 36.47 -1.63 -4.21
N GLU A 259 37.18 -2.69 -3.83
CA GLU A 259 38.54 -2.97 -4.29
C GLU A 259 38.60 -3.34 -5.78
N SER A 260 37.53 -3.93 -6.32
CA SER A 260 37.45 -4.28 -7.73
C SER A 260 37.25 -3.07 -8.66
N LEU A 261 36.84 -1.91 -8.10
CA LEU A 261 36.58 -0.71 -8.87
C LEU A 261 37.88 -0.14 -9.46
N ARG A 262 37.95 -0.16 -10.79
CA ARG A 262 39.04 0.50 -11.53
C ARG A 262 38.66 1.95 -11.81
N PHE A 263 39.32 2.89 -11.14
CA PHE A 263 39.02 4.32 -11.25
C PHE A 263 39.64 4.99 -12.46
#